data_AF-A0A544W820-F1
#
_entry.id   AF-A0A544W820-F1
#
_cell.length_a   1.000
_cell.length_b   1.000
_cell.length_c   1.000
_cell.angle_alpha   90.00
_cell.angle_beta   90.00
_cell.angle_gamma   90.00
#
_symmetry.space_group_name_H-M   'P 1'
#
loop_
_entity.id
_entity.type
_entity.pdbx_description
1 polymer ?
#
loop_
_entity_poly.entity_id
_entity_poly.type
_entity_poly.pdbx_seq_one_letter_code
_entity_poly.pdbx_strand_id
1 'polypeptide(L)'
;MCGFLEGDRHDARHRVHQRAPVGRRAPSRSGRRVGPVLDGGRLRGWRVDRHRVGRTAQGPSSRLGPPRAPGVRRSRGDTRARRRRGHRTRRVAADDGRSGRRLPSAAGARHRHRDRRRRDHRRQHRRRPPRRPLRALSHRDPSGGAARGRRRLRRVRAAARRPGPRVAADRRPPRSADVTELELVVVAVDDRIPDVRAVTLARADGGPLPPYPAGSHLVVECGHVLNAYSLTGDGLAPTSYSISVLLCPNGSGGSTWLHRELRVGDTVLARGPRSAFAPVLRAGRHLLVAAGIGITPMVSHLRSARRWGREVELLYVHRPGRGAHVVDVETLGDDAAIFTDRDSFTAALIRALANQPMGTHLYLCGPTSFMDDVTSRAVDLGWPASRVHVEHFGTDAFDPGEPFDVHLSVTGDTFTVESGVSLLTALLERGVDVPNLCRRGVCGECRVTVGAGEILHRDLFLTDDEKASGDSLMCCVSRAAGARVELAL
;
A
#
# COMPACT_ATOMS: atom_id res chain seq x y z
N MET A 1 -13.53 -5.18 -9.74
CA MET A 1 -12.76 -5.42 -10.98
C MET A 1 -12.62 -4.14 -11.79
N CYS A 2 -11.38 -3.71 -12.06
CA CYS A 2 -11.08 -2.75 -13.12
C CYS A 2 -10.16 -3.47 -14.11
N GLY A 3 -10.70 -3.75 -15.30
CA GLY A 3 -10.12 -4.65 -16.29
C GLY A 3 -8.69 -4.29 -16.70
N PHE A 4 -7.84 -5.32 -16.72
CA PHE A 4 -6.64 -5.36 -17.52
C PHE A 4 -6.99 -6.11 -18.82
N LEU A 5 -6.49 -5.61 -19.94
CA LEU A 5 -6.85 -5.98 -21.31
C LEU A 5 -6.67 -7.48 -21.59
N GLU A 6 -7.74 -8.14 -22.03
CA GLU A 6 -7.72 -9.44 -22.69
C GLU A 6 -7.26 -9.27 -24.15
N GLY A 7 -6.30 -10.09 -24.56
CA GLY A 7 -5.84 -10.21 -25.94
C GLY A 7 -6.17 -11.59 -26.49
N ASP A 8 -6.79 -11.59 -27.66
CA ASP A 8 -7.32 -12.72 -28.43
C ASP A 8 -6.43 -13.98 -28.46
N ARG A 9 -7.03 -15.13 -28.14
CA ARG A 9 -6.58 -16.45 -28.61
C ARG A 9 -7.75 -17.26 -29.15
N HIS A 10 -7.59 -17.66 -30.41
CA HIS A 10 -8.49 -18.47 -31.22
C HIS A 10 -8.86 -19.82 -30.56
N ASP A 11 -10.14 -20.16 -30.65
CA ASP A 11 -10.73 -21.46 -30.34
C ASP A 11 -10.43 -22.47 -31.46
N ALA A 12 -9.83 -23.61 -31.11
CA ALA A 12 -9.64 -24.77 -32.00
C ALA A 12 -10.17 -26.01 -31.26
N ARG A 13 -11.42 -26.39 -31.53
CA ARG A 13 -12.06 -27.56 -30.94
C ARG A 13 -11.70 -28.86 -31.66
N HIS A 14 -11.09 -29.75 -30.88
CA HIS A 14 -11.35 -31.20 -30.72
C HIS A 14 -11.85 -32.06 -31.89
N ARG A 15 -11.10 -33.14 -32.16
CA ARG A 15 -11.63 -34.44 -32.60
C ARG A 15 -11.04 -35.55 -31.73
N VAL A 16 -11.87 -36.22 -30.94
CA VAL A 16 -11.59 -37.58 -30.44
C VAL A 16 -12.86 -38.42 -30.63
N HIS A 17 -12.64 -39.58 -31.25
CA HIS A 17 -13.60 -40.61 -31.61
C HIS A 17 -14.36 -41.19 -30.41
N GLN A 18 -15.62 -41.57 -30.61
CA GLN A 18 -16.15 -42.85 -30.12
C GLN A 18 -17.41 -43.29 -30.89
N ARG A 19 -17.54 -44.62 -30.99
CA ARG A 19 -18.31 -45.39 -31.97
C ARG A 19 -19.80 -45.55 -31.59
N ALA A 20 -20.62 -45.74 -32.62
CA ALA A 20 -22.03 -46.15 -32.57
C ALA A 20 -22.23 -47.57 -31.96
N PRO A 21 -23.49 -47.99 -31.71
CA PRO A 21 -24.05 -48.93 -32.69
C PRO A 21 -25.57 -48.86 -32.97
N VAL A 22 -25.90 -49.27 -34.20
CA VAL A 22 -27.04 -50.10 -34.66
C VAL A 22 -28.44 -49.47 -34.79
N GLY A 23 -28.94 -49.48 -36.04
CA GLY A 23 -30.37 -49.34 -36.36
C GLY A 23 -30.63 -49.20 -37.85
N ARG A 24 -30.80 -50.33 -38.54
CA ARG A 24 -31.03 -50.45 -40.00
C ARG A 24 -32.39 -49.87 -40.43
N ARG A 25 -32.43 -49.14 -41.55
CA ARG A 25 -33.20 -49.41 -42.80
C ARG A 25 -33.45 -48.11 -43.59
N ALA A 26 -32.97 -48.10 -44.84
CA ALA A 26 -33.38 -47.20 -45.93
C ALA A 26 -34.69 -47.75 -46.58
N PRO A 27 -35.24 -47.23 -47.70
CA PRO A 27 -34.85 -46.08 -48.55
C PRO A 27 -36.07 -45.15 -48.84
N SER A 28 -36.05 -44.02 -49.53
CA SER A 28 -35.62 -43.73 -50.90
C SER A 28 -36.20 -42.35 -51.24
N ARG A 29 -35.46 -41.48 -51.90
CA ARG A 29 -35.83 -40.96 -53.23
C ARG A 29 -34.77 -39.97 -53.73
N SER A 30 -34.29 -40.38 -54.90
CA SER A 30 -33.43 -39.75 -55.88
C SER A 30 -33.85 -38.35 -56.34
N GLY A 31 -32.84 -37.55 -56.70
CA GLY A 31 -32.98 -36.40 -57.60
C GLY A 31 -31.66 -35.62 -57.70
N ARG A 32 -30.58 -36.23 -58.20
CA ARG A 32 -29.85 -35.86 -59.44
C ARG A 32 -29.57 -34.35 -59.62
N ARG A 33 -28.28 -33.98 -59.50
CA ARG A 33 -27.35 -33.50 -60.57
C ARG A 33 -27.59 -32.02 -60.92
N VAL A 34 -26.61 -31.15 -61.15
CA VAL A 34 -25.39 -31.22 -61.98
C VAL A 34 -24.43 -30.10 -61.47
N GLY A 35 -23.10 -30.31 -61.50
CA GLY A 35 -22.09 -29.23 -61.44
C GLY A 35 -22.06 -28.41 -62.77
N PRO A 36 -20.96 -27.80 -63.24
CA PRO A 36 -19.55 -27.98 -62.83
C PRO A 36 -18.80 -26.58 -62.72
N VAL A 37 -17.67 -26.44 -62.00
CA VAL A 37 -16.25 -26.57 -62.44
C VAL A 37 -15.60 -25.27 -62.97
N LEU A 38 -14.48 -24.92 -62.30
CA LEU A 38 -13.24 -24.22 -62.77
C LEU A 38 -13.30 -22.74 -63.15
N ASP A 39 -12.24 -21.92 -63.03
CA ASP A 39 -10.92 -21.95 -62.38
C ASP A 39 -10.28 -20.57 -62.67
N GLY A 40 -9.22 -20.19 -61.95
CA GLY A 40 -8.19 -19.31 -62.49
C GLY A 40 -8.22 -17.81 -62.12
N GLY A 41 -7.29 -17.44 -61.25
CA GLY A 41 -6.18 -16.58 -61.69
C GLY A 41 -6.33 -15.05 -61.68
N ARG A 42 -5.80 -14.44 -60.61
CA ARG A 42 -4.67 -13.48 -60.64
C ARG A 42 -4.76 -12.25 -61.60
N LEU A 43 -4.78 -11.03 -61.05
CA LEU A 43 -3.74 -9.96 -61.17
C LEU A 43 -4.30 -8.52 -61.13
N ARG A 44 -3.63 -7.71 -60.28
CA ARG A 44 -3.22 -6.29 -60.40
C ARG A 44 -4.22 -5.25 -60.93
N GLY A 45 -4.50 -4.27 -60.08
CA GLY A 45 -5.36 -3.13 -60.37
C GLY A 45 -4.75 -2.04 -61.26
N TRP A 46 -5.54 -1.00 -61.47
CA TRP A 46 -5.12 0.31 -61.99
C TRP A 46 -6.21 1.37 -61.73
N ARG A 47 -5.72 2.57 -61.39
CA ARG A 47 -6.20 3.91 -61.81
C ARG A 47 -7.48 4.53 -61.19
N VAL A 48 -7.21 5.51 -60.33
CA VAL A 48 -7.67 6.92 -60.34
C VAL A 48 -8.34 7.36 -61.66
N ASP A 49 -9.53 7.97 -61.65
CA ASP A 49 -9.73 9.44 -61.54
C ASP A 49 -11.15 9.90 -61.93
N ARG A 50 -11.51 11.11 -61.47
CA ARG A 50 -12.51 12.09 -61.98
C ARG A 50 -13.76 12.43 -61.13
N HIS A 51 -13.65 13.65 -60.58
CA HIS A 51 -14.57 14.81 -60.60
C HIS A 51 -16.00 14.69 -60.00
N ARG A 52 -16.31 15.45 -58.92
CA ARG A 52 -16.75 16.88 -58.86
C ARG A 52 -18.15 17.04 -59.48
N VAL A 53 -19.19 17.46 -58.76
CA VAL A 53 -19.58 18.87 -58.47
C VAL A 53 -20.72 18.89 -57.43
N GLY A 54 -20.77 19.92 -56.57
CA GLY A 54 -21.96 20.26 -55.76
C GLY A 54 -21.66 21.09 -54.52
N ARG A 55 -21.53 22.42 -54.64
CA ARG A 55 -21.38 23.40 -53.54
C ARG A 55 -22.73 24.04 -53.18
N THR A 56 -22.74 24.69 -52.01
CA THR A 56 -23.71 25.65 -51.41
C THR A 56 -24.77 25.01 -50.50
N ALA A 57 -25.06 25.49 -49.27
CA ALA A 57 -25.04 26.86 -48.76
C ALA A 57 -24.65 27.00 -47.26
N GLN A 58 -24.21 28.22 -46.91
CA GLN A 58 -23.89 28.75 -45.57
C GLN A 58 -25.15 29.31 -44.90
N GLY A 59 -25.39 29.03 -43.60
CA GLY A 59 -25.22 30.00 -42.48
C GLY A 59 -26.57 30.25 -41.76
N PRO A 60 -26.66 30.98 -40.62
CA PRO A 60 -25.62 31.39 -39.67
C PRO A 60 -25.98 31.16 -38.17
N SER A 61 -25.01 31.53 -37.34
CA SER A 61 -24.97 31.61 -35.88
C SER A 61 -25.92 32.61 -35.21
N SER A 62 -26.29 32.37 -33.95
CA SER A 62 -26.63 33.43 -32.99
C SER A 62 -26.03 33.19 -31.61
N ARG A 63 -25.20 34.15 -31.17
CA ARG A 63 -24.69 34.33 -29.80
C ARG A 63 -25.72 35.10 -28.98
N LEU A 64 -25.91 34.75 -27.71
CA LEU A 64 -26.47 35.66 -26.69
C LEU A 64 -25.70 35.46 -25.37
N GLY A 65 -25.14 36.56 -24.86
CA GLY A 65 -24.44 36.64 -23.57
C GLY A 65 -25.38 36.93 -22.39
N PRO A 66 -24.86 36.94 -21.15
CA PRO A 66 -25.68 36.95 -19.94
C PRO A 66 -26.02 38.38 -19.47
N PRO A 67 -27.13 38.60 -18.76
CA PRO A 67 -27.45 39.89 -18.16
C PRO A 67 -26.76 40.08 -16.78
N ARG A 68 -26.40 41.34 -16.51
CA ARG A 68 -25.79 41.86 -15.28
C ARG A 68 -26.82 42.12 -14.18
N ALA A 69 -26.35 42.01 -12.93
CA ALA A 69 -27.07 42.34 -11.69
C ALA A 69 -27.30 43.86 -11.48
N PRO A 70 -28.34 44.24 -10.71
CA PRO A 70 -28.44 45.55 -10.10
C PRO A 70 -27.95 45.53 -8.64
N GLY A 71 -27.29 46.62 -8.22
CA GLY A 71 -26.79 46.80 -6.87
C GLY A 71 -27.70 47.62 -5.94
N VAL A 72 -27.15 47.87 -4.75
CA VAL A 72 -27.52 48.85 -3.71
C VAL A 72 -28.50 48.36 -2.63
N ARG A 73 -28.00 48.14 -1.40
CA ARG A 73 -28.23 49.04 -0.24
C ARG A 73 -27.33 48.68 0.95
N ARG A 74 -26.76 49.73 1.53
CA ARG A 74 -26.03 49.76 2.81
C ARG A 74 -27.03 49.68 3.96
N SER A 75 -26.68 48.96 5.03
CA SER A 75 -27.15 49.28 6.39
C SER A 75 -25.94 49.41 7.31
N ARG A 76 -25.93 50.51 8.06
CA ARG A 76 -24.97 50.83 9.11
C ARG A 76 -25.45 50.16 10.40
N GLY A 77 -24.53 49.51 11.12
CA GLY A 77 -24.69 49.07 12.49
C GLY A 77 -23.48 49.53 13.30
N ASP A 78 -23.74 50.42 14.24
CA ASP A 78 -22.81 51.17 15.07
C ASP A 78 -22.28 50.29 16.23
N THR A 79 -21.00 50.41 16.60
CA THR A 79 -20.55 50.51 18.01
C THR A 79 -19.03 50.69 18.15
N ARG A 80 -18.66 51.92 18.53
CA ARG A 80 -17.70 52.31 19.58
C ARG A 80 -16.30 51.66 19.58
N ALA A 81 -15.35 52.38 18.96
CA ALA A 81 -13.92 52.32 19.32
C ALA A 81 -13.50 53.59 20.09
N ARG A 82 -13.02 53.40 21.34
CA ARG A 82 -12.37 54.45 22.14
C ARG A 82 -10.96 54.70 21.59
N ARG A 83 -10.69 55.95 21.25
CA ARG A 83 -9.36 56.54 21.02
C ARG A 83 -8.63 56.73 22.36
N ARG A 84 -7.30 56.61 22.35
CA ARG A 84 -6.32 57.71 22.56
C ARG A 84 -4.90 57.15 22.44
N ARG A 85 -4.14 57.62 21.43
CA ARG A 85 -3.00 58.58 21.51
C ARG A 85 -1.69 57.87 21.90
N GLY A 86 -0.56 58.00 21.23
CA GLY A 86 -0.16 58.85 20.10
C GLY A 86 1.28 59.31 20.28
N HIS A 87 2.10 59.24 19.23
CA HIS A 87 3.27 60.11 18.93
C HIS A 87 3.61 59.83 17.45
N ARG A 88 3.34 60.72 16.47
CA ARG A 88 4.10 61.91 16.02
C ARG A 88 5.60 61.62 15.88
N THR A 89 6.35 61.92 14.81
CA THR A 89 6.27 62.66 13.51
C THR A 89 7.71 62.52 12.93
N ARG A 90 8.08 62.52 11.63
CA ARG A 90 7.94 63.48 10.51
C ARG A 90 8.75 62.84 9.33
N ARG A 91 8.17 62.66 8.12
CA ARG A 91 8.26 63.49 6.88
C ARG A 91 9.61 63.45 6.12
N VAL A 92 9.62 62.91 4.88
CA VAL A 92 9.57 63.58 3.52
C VAL A 92 11.02 63.74 2.96
N ALA A 93 11.43 63.57 1.70
CA ALA A 93 10.86 63.41 0.34
C ALA A 93 11.87 62.56 -0.50
N ALA A 94 11.49 61.74 -1.48
CA ALA A 94 11.38 62.04 -2.93
C ALA A 94 12.61 62.72 -3.55
N ASP A 95 13.28 62.09 -4.53
CA ASP A 95 13.11 62.45 -5.96
C ASP A 95 13.86 61.50 -6.93
N ASP A 96 13.44 61.59 -8.20
CA ASP A 96 13.73 60.83 -9.42
C ASP A 96 15.19 60.83 -9.95
N GLY A 97 15.50 59.94 -10.91
CA GLY A 97 16.68 60.15 -11.79
C GLY A 97 17.21 59.01 -12.67
N ARG A 98 16.50 58.74 -13.77
CA ARG A 98 16.91 58.14 -15.08
C ARG A 98 18.37 57.74 -15.40
N SER A 99 18.41 56.62 -16.15
CA SER A 99 19.16 56.36 -17.42
C SER A 99 20.58 55.78 -17.40
N GLY A 100 20.85 54.86 -18.36
CA GLY A 100 22.21 54.60 -18.85
C GLY A 100 22.49 53.17 -19.29
N ARG A 101 22.43 52.92 -20.60
CA ARG A 101 22.80 51.67 -21.30
C ARG A 101 24.29 51.31 -21.13
N ARG A 102 24.63 50.01 -21.17
CA ARG A 102 25.40 49.32 -22.26
C ARG A 102 26.06 48.02 -21.77
N LEU A 103 25.88 46.97 -22.57
CA LEU A 103 26.68 45.73 -22.58
C LEU A 103 28.08 45.99 -23.19
N PRO A 104 29.05 45.10 -22.91
CA PRO A 104 29.64 44.34 -24.02
C PRO A 104 29.93 42.85 -23.72
N SER A 105 29.58 42.02 -24.72
CA SER A 105 30.34 40.95 -25.37
C SER A 105 31.55 40.26 -24.68
N ALA A 106 31.38 38.95 -24.50
CA ALA A 106 32.21 37.81 -24.93
C ALA A 106 33.57 37.44 -24.29
N ALA A 107 33.68 36.10 -24.14
CA ALA A 107 34.86 35.23 -24.19
C ALA A 107 35.75 35.07 -22.94
N GLY A 108 35.94 33.80 -22.53
CA GLY A 108 37.04 33.42 -21.64
C GLY A 108 36.79 32.17 -20.81
N ALA A 109 36.91 30.99 -21.43
CA ALA A 109 37.12 29.74 -20.71
C ALA A 109 38.35 29.85 -19.79
N ARG A 110 38.28 29.28 -18.58
CA ARG A 110 39.41 28.67 -17.86
C ARG A 110 38.94 27.96 -16.59
N HIS A 111 39.14 26.65 -16.58
CA HIS A 111 39.28 25.82 -15.38
C HIS A 111 40.15 26.50 -14.33
N ARG A 112 39.69 26.54 -13.08
CA ARG A 112 40.55 26.56 -11.91
C ARG A 112 39.98 25.68 -10.81
N HIS A 113 40.72 24.60 -10.54
CA HIS A 113 40.73 23.86 -9.29
C HIS A 113 40.69 24.83 -8.10
N ARG A 114 39.81 24.56 -7.12
CA ARG A 114 39.87 25.17 -5.80
C ARG A 114 40.14 24.08 -4.77
N ASP A 115 41.34 24.16 -4.21
CA ASP A 115 41.81 23.52 -2.99
C ASP A 115 40.79 23.62 -1.87
N ARG A 116 40.38 22.46 -1.33
CA ARG A 116 39.71 22.39 -0.04
C ARG A 116 40.74 22.21 1.06
N ARG A 117 40.82 23.27 1.86
CA ARG A 117 41.56 23.39 3.12
C ARG A 117 41.33 22.19 4.04
N ARG A 118 42.41 21.55 4.46
CA ARG A 118 42.47 20.67 5.65
C ARG A 118 42.17 21.51 6.89
N ARG A 119 41.19 21.08 7.70
CA ARG A 119 41.03 21.51 9.09
C ARG A 119 41.43 20.36 9.99
N ASP A 120 42.51 20.57 10.73
CA ASP A 120 42.92 19.77 11.87
C ASP A 120 41.86 19.85 12.98
N HIS A 121 41.44 18.69 13.47
CA HIS A 121 40.83 18.58 14.79
C HIS A 121 41.55 17.51 15.60
N ARG A 122 42.41 18.00 16.50
CA ARG A 122 42.86 17.28 17.70
C ARG A 122 41.64 16.70 18.44
N ARG A 123 41.62 15.38 18.65
CA ARG A 123 40.74 14.75 19.65
C ARG A 123 41.58 13.94 20.64
N GLN A 124 41.34 14.30 21.89
CA GLN A 124 41.99 13.81 23.10
C GLN A 124 41.68 12.33 23.35
N HIS A 125 42.69 11.60 23.81
CA HIS A 125 42.63 10.23 24.26
C HIS A 125 41.72 10.07 25.49
N ARG A 126 40.77 9.13 25.44
CA ARG A 126 40.25 8.46 26.65
C ARG A 126 40.47 6.95 26.51
N ARG A 127 41.13 6.41 27.54
CA ARG A 127 41.63 5.04 27.67
C ARG A 127 40.48 4.02 27.82
N ARG A 128 40.59 2.85 27.17
CA ARG A 128 39.82 1.62 27.45
C ARG A 128 40.74 0.58 28.12
N PRO A 129 40.26 -0.26 29.04
CA PRO A 129 41.06 -1.31 29.68
C PRO A 129 41.16 -2.59 28.81
N PRO A 130 42.18 -3.45 29.00
CA PRO A 130 42.47 -4.56 28.11
C PRO A 130 41.69 -5.85 28.44
N ARG A 131 41.43 -6.63 27.38
CA ARG A 131 40.87 -8.00 27.42
C ARG A 131 41.99 -9.02 27.67
N ARG A 132 41.71 -10.06 28.46
CA ARG A 132 42.56 -11.24 28.69
C ARG A 132 42.53 -12.20 27.48
N PRO A 133 43.62 -12.92 27.16
CA PRO A 133 43.66 -13.88 26.07
C PRO A 133 43.20 -15.30 26.46
N LEU A 134 42.58 -15.99 25.50
CA LEU A 134 42.21 -17.41 25.53
C LEU A 134 43.44 -18.29 25.26
N ARG A 135 43.63 -19.34 26.08
CA ARG A 135 44.61 -20.41 25.84
C ARG A 135 44.01 -21.50 24.96
N ALA A 136 44.72 -21.84 23.90
CA ALA A 136 44.52 -23.03 23.09
C ALA A 136 45.05 -24.28 23.81
N LEU A 137 44.34 -25.40 23.69
CA LEU A 137 44.82 -26.74 24.05
C LEU A 137 44.71 -27.65 22.83
N SER A 138 45.82 -28.28 22.48
CA SER A 138 45.99 -29.22 21.38
C SER A 138 46.10 -30.65 21.90
N HIS A 139 45.40 -31.56 21.22
CA HIS A 139 45.78 -32.94 20.85
C HIS A 139 46.25 -33.95 21.91
N ARG A 140 45.51 -35.06 22.10
CA ARG A 140 45.69 -36.41 21.46
C ARG A 140 45.13 -37.54 22.36
N ASP A 141 44.39 -38.44 21.73
CA ASP A 141 43.96 -39.79 22.16
C ASP A 141 45.05 -40.85 21.78
N PRO A 142 44.92 -42.18 22.00
CA PRO A 142 44.06 -42.99 22.91
C PRO A 142 44.79 -44.23 23.54
N SER A 143 44.02 -45.08 24.24
CA SER A 143 43.99 -46.57 24.20
C SER A 143 44.31 -47.38 25.48
N GLY A 144 43.45 -48.39 25.73
CA GLY A 144 43.82 -49.69 26.31
C GLY A 144 43.12 -50.13 27.61
N GLY A 145 42.35 -51.24 27.56
CA GLY A 145 42.14 -52.12 28.73
C GLY A 145 40.74 -52.70 28.93
N ALA A 146 40.58 -53.99 28.60
CA ALA A 146 39.35 -54.78 28.68
C ALA A 146 39.09 -55.42 30.06
N ALA A 147 37.82 -55.74 30.37
CA ALA A 147 37.43 -57.02 31.00
C ALA A 147 35.90 -57.20 31.12
N ARG A 148 35.45 -58.43 30.87
CA ARG A 148 34.07 -58.94 30.97
C ARG A 148 33.69 -59.25 32.43
N GLY A 149 32.42 -59.09 32.80
CA GLY A 149 31.88 -59.64 34.05
C GLY A 149 30.36 -59.46 34.19
N ARG A 150 29.62 -60.56 34.22
CA ARG A 150 28.15 -60.64 34.18
C ARG A 150 27.47 -60.26 35.52
N ARG A 151 26.34 -59.56 35.38
CA ARG A 151 25.08 -59.59 36.17
C ARG A 151 25.16 -59.67 37.71
N ARG A 152 24.71 -58.60 38.36
CA ARG A 152 23.80 -58.67 39.53
C ARG A 152 22.66 -57.66 39.37
N LEU A 153 21.44 -58.17 39.32
CA LEU A 153 20.20 -57.40 39.37
C LEU A 153 20.04 -56.83 40.79
N ARG A 154 20.02 -55.50 40.93
CA ARG A 154 19.49 -54.82 42.12
C ARG A 154 18.22 -54.06 41.70
N ARG A 155 17.09 -54.54 42.21
CA ARG A 155 15.81 -53.82 42.21
C ARG A 155 15.98 -52.52 42.99
N VAL A 156 15.91 -51.38 42.33
CA VAL A 156 15.70 -50.09 42.97
C VAL A 156 14.23 -49.73 42.81
N ARG A 157 13.54 -49.58 43.95
CA ARG A 157 12.14 -49.15 44.04
C ARG A 157 12.00 -47.77 43.39
N ALA A 158 11.11 -47.67 42.40
CA ALA A 158 10.68 -46.38 41.87
C ALA A 158 9.83 -45.66 42.92
N ALA A 159 10.39 -44.60 43.52
CA ALA A 159 9.61 -43.65 44.29
C ALA A 159 8.78 -42.81 43.30
N ALA A 160 7.46 -42.94 43.39
CA ALA A 160 6.51 -42.12 42.64
C ALA A 160 6.75 -40.63 42.97
N ARG A 161 7.25 -39.87 41.99
CA ARG A 161 7.24 -38.40 42.06
C ARG A 161 5.81 -37.93 41.85
N ARG A 162 5.22 -37.33 42.88
CA ARG A 162 3.96 -36.58 42.77
C ARG A 162 4.14 -35.43 41.76
N PRO A 163 3.23 -35.22 40.81
CA PRO A 163 3.26 -34.02 39.97
C PRO A 163 3.00 -32.80 40.85
N GLY A 164 3.87 -31.79 40.78
CA GLY A 164 3.62 -30.48 41.38
C GLY A 164 2.42 -29.80 40.71
N PRO A 165 1.77 -28.84 41.39
CA PRO A 165 0.60 -28.16 40.84
C PRO A 165 1.01 -27.40 39.57
N ARG A 166 0.37 -27.77 38.45
CA ARG A 166 0.43 -26.97 37.22
C ARG A 166 -0.33 -25.68 37.50
N VAL A 167 0.42 -24.61 37.75
CA VAL A 167 -0.13 -23.25 37.65
C VAL A 167 -0.42 -23.05 36.17
N ALA A 168 -1.67 -23.27 35.77
CA ALA A 168 -2.18 -22.77 34.52
C ALA A 168 -2.07 -21.24 34.62
N ALA A 169 -1.05 -20.68 33.98
CA ALA A 169 -1.01 -19.25 33.76
C ALA A 169 -2.22 -18.94 32.88
N ASP A 170 -3.22 -18.31 33.49
CA ASP A 170 -4.31 -17.64 32.81
C ASP A 170 -3.68 -16.59 31.87
N ARG A 171 -3.29 -17.02 30.68
CA ARG A 171 -2.89 -16.15 29.58
C ARG A 171 -4.16 -15.62 28.95
N ARG A 172 -4.93 -14.85 29.73
CA ARG A 172 -5.87 -13.92 29.15
C ARG A 172 -5.04 -12.98 28.25
N PRO A 173 -5.34 -12.89 26.94
CA PRO A 173 -4.64 -11.96 26.07
C PRO A 173 -4.72 -10.55 26.69
N PRO A 174 -3.65 -9.76 26.65
CA PRO A 174 -3.70 -8.39 27.16
C PRO A 174 -4.88 -7.70 26.50
N ARG A 175 -5.77 -7.09 27.31
CA ARG A 175 -6.76 -6.16 26.79
C ARG A 175 -6.03 -5.17 25.88
N SER A 176 -6.58 -4.98 24.68
CA SER A 176 -6.01 -4.18 23.61
C SER A 176 -5.39 -2.90 24.15
N ALA A 177 -4.11 -2.67 23.84
CA ALA A 177 -3.45 -1.42 24.18
C ALA A 177 -4.24 -0.28 23.54
N ASP A 178 -4.77 0.63 24.37
CA ASP A 178 -5.64 1.78 24.04
C ASP A 178 -5.56 2.19 22.57
N VAL A 179 -6.58 1.81 21.80
CA VAL A 179 -6.77 2.36 20.46
C VAL A 179 -7.17 3.81 20.67
N THR A 180 -6.28 4.74 20.33
CA THR A 180 -6.61 6.18 20.37
C THR A 180 -7.74 6.43 19.38
N GLU A 181 -8.93 6.67 19.93
CA GLU A 181 -10.07 7.19 19.19
C GLU A 181 -9.94 8.71 19.12
N LEU A 182 -10.13 9.24 17.91
CA LEU A 182 -9.97 10.65 17.59
C LEU A 182 -11.23 11.11 16.87
N GLU A 183 -11.82 12.17 17.39
CA GLU A 183 -12.80 12.96 16.66
C GLU A 183 -12.07 14.03 15.85
N LEU A 184 -12.17 13.94 14.52
CA LEU A 184 -11.45 14.77 13.57
C LEU A 184 -12.41 15.58 12.72
N VAL A 185 -12.08 16.85 12.48
CA VAL A 185 -12.81 17.72 11.57
C VAL A 185 -12.09 17.81 10.22
N VAL A 186 -12.84 17.75 9.13
CA VAL A 186 -12.32 17.94 7.77
C VAL A 186 -12.04 19.42 7.55
N VAL A 187 -10.77 19.79 7.47
CA VAL A 187 -10.37 21.19 7.27
C VAL A 187 -10.14 21.55 5.81
N ALA A 188 -9.83 20.56 4.97
CA ALA A 188 -9.66 20.78 3.54
C ALA A 188 -9.90 19.49 2.74
N VAL A 189 -10.40 19.66 1.52
CA VAL A 189 -10.53 18.62 0.50
C VAL A 189 -9.93 19.15 -0.80
N ASP A 190 -9.20 18.28 -1.51
CA ASP A 190 -8.62 18.59 -2.82
C ASP A 190 -8.83 17.40 -3.79
N ASP A 191 -9.56 17.66 -4.87
CA ASP A 191 -9.96 16.70 -5.90
C ASP A 191 -9.25 16.97 -7.25
N ARG A 192 -8.11 17.69 -7.26
CA ARG A 192 -7.38 18.03 -8.51
C ARG A 192 -6.88 16.82 -9.28
N ILE A 193 -6.61 15.71 -8.60
CA ILE A 193 -6.18 14.46 -9.23
C ILE A 193 -7.42 13.60 -9.47
N PRO A 194 -7.74 13.24 -10.73
CA PRO A 194 -8.92 12.43 -11.01
C PRO A 194 -8.92 11.13 -10.21
N ASP A 195 -10.08 10.78 -9.67
CA ASP A 195 -10.34 9.62 -8.81
C ASP A 195 -9.58 9.61 -7.48
N VAL A 196 -8.77 10.63 -7.16
CA VAL A 196 -8.04 10.73 -5.88
C VAL A 196 -8.46 11.99 -5.14
N ARG A 197 -9.05 11.80 -3.97
CA ARG A 197 -9.41 12.87 -3.05
C ARG A 197 -8.37 12.98 -1.94
N ALA A 198 -7.69 14.11 -1.83
CA ALA A 198 -6.86 14.42 -0.67
C ALA A 198 -7.73 15.09 0.41
N VAL A 199 -7.63 14.61 1.64
CA VAL A 199 -8.38 15.10 2.80
C VAL A 199 -7.40 15.51 3.88
N THR A 200 -7.57 16.73 4.41
CA THR A 200 -6.84 17.20 5.59
C THR A 200 -7.78 17.23 6.78
N LEU A 201 -7.33 16.64 7.89
CA LEU A 201 -8.08 16.41 9.11
C LEU A 201 -7.36 17.10 10.27
N ALA A 202 -8.09 17.83 11.11
CA ALA A 202 -7.59 18.39 12.36
C ALA A 202 -8.38 17.82 13.54
N ARG A 203 -7.85 17.91 14.77
CA ARG A 203 -8.60 17.50 15.96
C ARG A 203 -9.80 18.41 16.15
N ALA A 204 -10.99 17.86 16.38
CA ALA A 204 -12.22 18.64 16.44
C ALA A 204 -12.21 19.68 17.59
N ASP A 205 -11.55 19.36 18.70
CA ASP A 205 -11.37 20.25 19.85
C ASP A 205 -10.21 21.27 19.69
N GLY A 206 -9.53 21.27 18.54
CA GLY A 206 -8.48 22.22 18.19
C GLY A 206 -7.11 22.01 18.83
N GLY A 207 -6.90 20.98 19.66
CA GLY A 207 -5.56 20.74 20.24
C GLY A 207 -4.71 19.73 19.47
N PRO A 208 -3.58 19.27 20.04
CA PRO A 208 -2.54 18.57 19.29
C PRO A 208 -2.97 17.18 18.82
N LEU A 209 -2.49 16.79 17.65
CA LEU A 209 -2.65 15.43 17.15
C LEU A 209 -1.50 14.52 17.63
N PRO A 210 -1.77 13.24 17.94
CA PRO A 210 -0.72 12.28 18.26
C PRO A 210 0.38 12.21 17.19
N PRO A 211 1.67 12.19 17.58
CA PRO A 211 2.75 11.95 16.62
C PRO A 211 2.75 10.48 16.15
N TYR A 212 3.36 10.22 15.00
CA TYR A 212 3.38 8.89 14.39
C TYR A 212 4.65 8.63 13.58
N PRO A 213 5.13 7.38 13.46
CA PRO A 213 6.21 7.04 12.53
C PRO A 213 5.71 7.06 11.08
N ALA A 214 6.60 7.31 10.12
CA ALA A 214 6.27 7.21 8.70
C ALA A 214 5.69 5.82 8.34
N GLY A 215 4.83 5.79 7.32
CA GLY A 215 4.08 4.57 6.95
C GLY A 215 2.93 4.23 7.92
N SER A 216 2.55 5.15 8.82
CA SER A 216 1.36 4.97 9.64
C SER A 216 0.07 5.19 8.83
N HIS A 217 -1.03 4.63 9.32
CA HIS A 217 -2.37 4.86 8.79
C HIS A 217 -3.35 5.24 9.91
N LEU A 218 -4.46 5.84 9.50
CA LEU A 218 -5.67 5.97 10.30
C LEU A 218 -6.71 4.97 9.83
N VAL A 219 -7.56 4.50 10.73
CA VAL A 219 -8.80 3.80 10.38
C VAL A 219 -9.94 4.78 10.56
N VAL A 220 -10.60 5.17 9.48
CA VAL A 220 -11.65 6.19 9.45
C VAL A 220 -13.00 5.50 9.35
N GLU A 221 -13.96 5.97 10.15
CA GLU A 221 -15.36 5.58 10.04
C GLU A 221 -16.02 6.32 8.87
N CYS A 222 -16.37 5.56 7.83
CA CYS A 222 -16.90 6.04 6.56
C CYS A 222 -18.37 5.60 6.45
N GLY A 223 -19.26 6.31 7.14
CA GLY A 223 -20.65 5.85 7.30
C GLY A 223 -20.69 4.56 8.13
N HIS A 224 -21.16 3.46 7.55
CA HIS A 224 -21.23 2.15 8.22
C HIS A 224 -19.98 1.28 8.04
N VAL A 225 -18.94 1.81 7.38
CA VAL A 225 -17.75 1.02 7.00
C VAL A 225 -16.51 1.64 7.62
N LEU A 226 -15.66 0.82 8.24
CA LEU A 226 -14.32 1.24 8.65
C LEU A 226 -13.33 1.01 7.50
N ASN A 227 -12.51 2.01 7.18
CA ASN A 227 -11.46 1.83 6.19
C ASN A 227 -10.13 2.51 6.58
N ALA A 228 -9.02 1.88 6.21
CA ALA A 228 -7.68 2.33 6.56
C ALA A 228 -7.06 3.21 5.46
N TYR A 229 -6.48 4.34 5.84
CA TYR A 229 -5.82 5.27 4.94
C TYR A 229 -4.45 5.68 5.47
N SER A 230 -3.40 5.48 4.66
CA SER A 230 -2.04 5.88 5.01
C SER A 230 -1.93 7.39 5.15
N LEU A 231 -1.30 7.82 6.23
CA LEU A 231 -0.94 9.21 6.48
C LEU A 231 0.21 9.61 5.57
N THR A 232 0.16 10.81 5.01
CA THR A 232 1.14 11.29 4.03
C THR A 232 2.18 12.27 4.59
N GLY A 233 2.04 12.65 5.86
CA GLY A 233 2.97 13.54 6.57
C GLY A 233 4.20 12.82 7.16
N ASP A 234 5.11 13.59 7.77
CA ASP A 234 6.30 13.03 8.45
C ASP A 234 6.06 12.58 9.91
N GLY A 235 4.90 12.93 10.46
CA GLY A 235 4.39 12.48 11.76
C GLY A 235 5.03 13.11 13.00
N LEU A 236 5.91 14.11 12.85
CA LEU A 236 6.50 14.81 14.00
C LEU A 236 5.63 16.00 14.42
N ALA A 237 4.99 15.91 15.58
CA ALA A 237 4.12 16.95 16.15
C ALA A 237 3.11 17.52 15.13
N PRO A 238 2.25 16.67 14.53
CA PRO A 238 1.34 17.09 13.48
C PRO A 238 0.29 18.08 13.99
N THR A 239 0.09 19.16 13.25
CA THR A 239 -1.05 20.08 13.44
C THR A 239 -2.28 19.63 12.66
N SER A 240 -2.08 18.78 11.65
CA SER A 240 -3.12 18.12 10.86
C SER A 240 -2.64 16.76 10.39
N TYR A 241 -3.58 15.86 10.14
CA TYR A 241 -3.38 14.64 9.39
C TYR A 241 -3.81 14.85 7.94
N SER A 242 -3.12 14.20 7.01
CA SER A 242 -3.49 14.20 5.60
C SER A 242 -3.51 12.78 5.07
N ILE A 243 -4.60 12.45 4.38
CA ILE A 243 -4.81 11.16 3.70
C ILE A 243 -5.18 11.43 2.24
N SER A 244 -4.86 10.48 1.35
CA SER A 244 -5.28 10.54 -0.06
C SER A 244 -6.01 9.26 -0.44
N VAL A 245 -7.23 9.42 -0.93
CA VAL A 245 -8.24 8.37 -1.06
C VAL A 245 -8.52 8.12 -2.54
N LEU A 246 -8.10 6.97 -3.06
CA LEU A 246 -8.52 6.51 -4.38
C LEU A 246 -9.98 6.07 -4.33
N LEU A 247 -10.79 6.52 -5.29
CA LEU A 247 -12.17 6.07 -5.48
C LEU A 247 -12.16 4.62 -6.01
N CYS A 248 -12.76 3.72 -5.24
CA CYS A 248 -12.97 2.32 -5.62
C CYS A 248 -14.48 2.03 -5.60
N PRO A 249 -15.20 2.25 -6.72
CA PRO A 249 -16.67 2.15 -6.77
C PRO A 249 -17.20 0.76 -6.40
N ASN A 250 -16.40 -0.27 -6.69
CA ASN A 250 -16.73 -1.69 -6.45
C ASN A 250 -16.07 -2.24 -5.17
N GLY A 251 -15.53 -1.38 -4.30
CA GLY A 251 -14.95 -1.79 -3.02
C GLY A 251 -15.99 -1.85 -1.90
N SER A 252 -15.53 -1.92 -0.65
CA SER A 252 -16.37 -1.98 0.56
C SER A 252 -17.23 -0.73 0.84
N GLY A 253 -17.22 0.29 -0.02
CA GLY A 253 -18.03 1.51 0.11
C GLY A 253 -17.34 2.69 0.80
N GLY A 254 -16.29 2.46 1.60
CA GLY A 254 -15.62 3.54 2.35
C GLY A 254 -15.01 4.64 1.47
N SER A 255 -14.34 4.26 0.37
CA SER A 255 -13.81 5.25 -0.59
C SER A 255 -14.93 6.04 -1.28
N THR A 256 -16.02 5.37 -1.67
CA THR A 256 -17.19 6.02 -2.28
C THR A 256 -17.83 7.01 -1.31
N TRP A 257 -17.96 6.66 -0.03
CA TRP A 257 -18.49 7.55 1.00
C TRP A 257 -17.62 8.79 1.19
N LEU A 258 -16.29 8.62 1.29
CA LEU A 258 -15.36 9.76 1.39
C LEU A 258 -15.38 10.69 0.16
N HIS A 259 -15.68 10.15 -1.03
CA HIS A 259 -15.80 10.93 -2.27
C HIS A 259 -17.17 11.60 -2.44
N ARG A 260 -18.25 10.96 -1.99
CA ARG A 260 -19.61 11.42 -2.27
C ARG A 260 -20.26 12.16 -1.12
N GLU A 261 -19.99 11.78 0.11
CA GLU A 261 -20.69 12.29 1.30
C GLU A 261 -19.84 13.27 2.10
N LEU A 262 -18.55 12.98 2.30
CA LEU A 262 -17.67 13.82 3.11
C LEU A 262 -17.51 15.25 2.53
N ARG A 263 -17.62 16.26 3.38
CA ARG A 263 -17.43 17.69 3.07
C ARG A 263 -16.48 18.35 4.08
N VAL A 264 -15.95 19.52 3.70
CA VAL A 264 -15.21 20.38 4.63
C VAL A 264 -16.15 20.85 5.75
N GLY A 265 -15.69 20.77 6.99
CA GLY A 265 -16.46 21.04 8.19
C GLY A 265 -17.10 19.80 8.83
N ASP A 266 -17.20 18.70 8.10
CA ASP A 266 -17.73 17.45 8.67
C ASP A 266 -16.79 16.89 9.73
N THR A 267 -17.38 16.18 10.68
CA THR A 267 -16.64 15.46 11.72
C THR A 267 -16.64 13.96 11.42
N VAL A 268 -15.49 13.32 11.59
CA VAL A 268 -15.29 11.88 11.41
C VAL A 268 -14.61 11.28 12.63
N LEU A 269 -15.05 10.08 13.01
CA LEU A 269 -14.34 9.28 13.99
C LEU A 269 -13.21 8.51 13.29
N ALA A 270 -12.05 8.51 13.93
CA ALA A 270 -10.87 7.80 13.45
C ALA A 270 -10.15 7.08 14.60
N ARG A 271 -9.49 5.97 14.27
CA ARG A 271 -8.65 5.19 15.18
C ARG A 271 -7.20 5.24 14.72
N GLY A 272 -6.26 5.36 15.65
CA GLY A 272 -4.81 5.44 15.39
C GLY A 272 -4.22 6.82 15.69
N PRO A 273 -3.04 7.16 15.15
CA PRO A 273 -2.28 6.46 14.10
C PRO A 273 -1.63 5.15 14.56
N ARG A 274 -1.45 4.20 13.64
CA ARG A 274 -0.62 2.98 13.84
C ARG A 274 0.18 2.64 12.59
N SER A 275 1.31 1.94 12.77
CA SER A 275 2.14 1.49 11.65
C SER A 275 2.64 0.06 11.85
N ALA A 276 2.42 -0.78 10.84
CA ALA A 276 3.16 -2.02 10.62
C ALA A 276 4.22 -1.85 9.51
N PHE A 277 4.40 -0.61 9.03
CA PHE A 277 5.20 -0.27 7.86
C PHE A 277 6.23 0.82 8.17
N ALA A 278 6.70 0.84 9.43
CA ALA A 278 7.61 1.87 9.93
C ALA A 278 9.03 1.70 9.36
N PRO A 279 9.79 2.80 9.22
CA PRO A 279 11.18 2.72 8.80
C PRO A 279 12.02 1.91 9.80
N VAL A 280 12.83 0.97 9.32
CA VAL A 280 13.81 0.26 10.15
C VAL A 280 14.88 1.26 10.58
N LEU A 281 14.95 1.55 11.88
CA LEU A 281 15.81 2.61 12.44
C LEU A 281 17.31 2.43 12.16
N ARG A 282 17.74 1.19 11.88
CA ARG A 282 19.14 0.84 11.59
C ARG A 282 19.44 0.72 10.10
N ALA A 283 18.47 0.98 9.22
CA ALA A 283 18.69 0.96 7.78
C ALA A 283 19.71 2.05 7.40
N GLY A 284 20.69 1.67 6.58
CA GLY A 284 21.67 2.63 6.03
C GLY A 284 21.06 3.49 4.93
N ARG A 285 20.11 2.92 4.18
CA ARG A 285 19.42 3.54 3.05
C ARG A 285 18.02 2.94 2.89
N HIS A 286 17.09 3.71 2.31
CA HIS A 286 15.74 3.26 1.98
C HIS A 286 15.53 3.32 0.45
N LEU A 287 15.13 2.22 -0.16
CA LEU A 287 14.61 2.20 -1.52
C LEU A 287 13.09 2.13 -1.43
N LEU A 288 12.41 3.19 -1.86
CA LEU A 288 10.96 3.29 -1.85
C LEU A 288 10.44 3.01 -3.26
N VAL A 289 9.47 2.11 -3.39
CA VAL A 289 8.88 1.73 -4.68
C VAL A 289 7.37 1.81 -4.57
N ALA A 290 6.74 2.65 -5.41
CA ALA A 290 5.31 2.90 -5.38
C ALA A 290 4.65 2.70 -6.74
N ALA A 291 3.41 2.21 -6.72
CA ALA A 291 2.52 2.26 -7.87
C ALA A 291 1.15 2.87 -7.53
N GLY A 292 0.69 3.82 -8.35
CA GLY A 292 -0.63 4.46 -8.21
C GLY A 292 -0.80 5.13 -6.84
N ILE A 293 -1.88 4.78 -6.11
CA ILE A 293 -2.14 5.34 -4.77
C ILE A 293 -1.21 4.80 -3.68
N GLY A 294 -0.44 3.73 -3.98
CA GLY A 294 0.63 3.21 -3.10
C GLY A 294 1.75 4.22 -2.79
N ILE A 295 1.73 5.38 -3.45
CA ILE A 295 2.59 6.52 -3.16
C ILE A 295 2.35 7.13 -1.77
N THR A 296 1.18 6.97 -1.16
CA THR A 296 0.82 7.63 0.11
C THR A 296 1.74 7.29 1.28
N PRO A 297 2.01 6.00 1.63
CA PRO A 297 3.00 5.68 2.64
C PRO A 297 4.43 6.07 2.21
N MET A 298 4.74 6.05 0.91
CA MET A 298 6.08 6.38 0.42
C MET A 298 6.39 7.87 0.53
N VAL A 299 5.40 8.76 0.35
CA VAL A 299 5.58 10.19 0.58
C VAL A 299 5.81 10.46 2.07
N SER A 300 5.12 9.74 2.96
CA SER A 300 5.39 9.80 4.40
C SER A 300 6.83 9.38 4.73
N HIS A 301 7.29 8.26 4.16
CA HIS A 301 8.68 7.80 4.28
C HIS A 301 9.68 8.81 3.72
N LEU A 302 9.41 9.37 2.54
CA LEU A 302 10.27 10.35 1.88
C LEU A 302 10.39 11.63 2.72
N ARG A 303 9.27 12.18 3.22
CA ARG A 303 9.28 13.35 4.10
C ARG A 303 10.06 13.09 5.38
N SER A 304 9.85 11.92 6.00
CA SER A 304 10.59 11.51 7.20
C SER A 304 12.08 11.37 6.93
N ALA A 305 12.47 10.70 5.83
CA ALA A 305 13.86 10.55 5.44
C ALA A 305 14.54 11.90 5.22
N ARG A 306 13.89 12.84 4.50
CA ARG A 306 14.42 14.19 4.30
C ARG A 306 14.58 14.97 5.60
N ARG A 307 13.58 14.91 6.50
CA ARG A 307 13.66 15.56 7.82
C ARG A 307 14.84 15.05 8.65
N TRP A 308 15.07 13.74 8.64
CA TRP A 308 16.12 13.10 9.44
C TRP A 308 17.47 12.98 8.71
N GLY A 309 17.59 13.49 7.48
CA GLY A 309 18.80 13.40 6.66
C GLY A 309 19.21 11.97 6.31
N ARG A 310 18.23 11.06 6.13
CA ARG A 310 18.46 9.66 5.76
C ARG A 310 18.60 9.52 4.25
N GLU A 311 19.47 8.61 3.82
CA GLU A 311 19.59 8.25 2.40
C GLU A 311 18.33 7.52 1.94
N VAL A 312 17.75 8.01 0.85
CA VAL A 312 16.50 7.52 0.28
C VAL A 312 16.49 7.69 -1.24
N GLU A 313 15.93 6.71 -1.93
CA GLU A 313 15.60 6.78 -3.35
C GLU A 313 14.15 6.36 -3.54
N LEU A 314 13.42 7.03 -4.42
CA LEU A 314 12.02 6.72 -4.73
C LEU A 314 11.85 6.41 -6.21
N LEU A 315 11.23 5.27 -6.52
CA LEU A 315 10.70 4.97 -7.85
C LEU A 315 9.18 4.95 -7.78
N TYR A 316 8.52 5.84 -8.52
CA TYR A 316 7.07 5.96 -8.53
C TYR A 316 6.51 5.78 -9.94
N VAL A 317 5.61 4.81 -10.13
CA VAL A 317 4.89 4.64 -11.40
C VAL A 317 3.40 4.90 -11.25
N HIS A 318 2.81 5.62 -12.18
CA HIS A 318 1.36 5.86 -12.23
C HIS A 318 0.84 5.95 -13.66
N ARG A 319 -0.49 5.91 -13.84
CA ARG A 319 -1.09 6.14 -15.17
C ARG A 319 -1.00 7.63 -15.53
N PRO A 320 -0.82 7.99 -16.81
CA PRO A 320 -0.86 9.39 -17.24
C PRO A 320 -2.09 10.13 -16.70
N GLY A 321 -1.89 11.33 -16.15
CA GLY A 321 -2.98 12.14 -15.56
C GLY A 321 -3.58 11.59 -14.25
N ARG A 322 -2.97 10.57 -13.64
CA ARG A 322 -3.40 9.95 -12.37
C ARG A 322 -2.30 9.97 -11.29
N GLY A 323 -1.31 10.84 -11.43
CA GLY A 323 -0.17 10.94 -10.50
C GLY A 323 -0.56 11.67 -9.21
N ALA A 324 -0.78 10.92 -8.15
CA ALA A 324 -0.98 11.49 -6.82
C ALA A 324 0.38 11.91 -6.22
N HIS A 325 0.42 13.03 -5.52
CA HIS A 325 1.63 13.54 -4.85
C HIS A 325 2.86 13.77 -5.75
N VAL A 326 2.71 13.90 -7.08
CA VAL A 326 3.82 14.20 -8.00
C VAL A 326 4.58 15.46 -7.57
N VAL A 327 3.85 16.53 -7.25
CA VAL A 327 4.43 17.80 -6.78
C VAL A 327 5.21 17.61 -5.47
N ASP A 328 4.72 16.78 -4.55
CA ASP A 328 5.42 16.50 -3.30
C ASP A 328 6.72 15.75 -3.57
N VAL A 329 6.67 14.73 -4.44
CA VAL A 329 7.84 13.94 -4.83
C VAL A 329 8.90 14.83 -5.49
N GLU A 330 8.52 15.65 -6.45
CA GLU A 330 9.42 16.60 -7.13
C GLU A 330 10.02 17.62 -6.17
N THR A 331 9.22 18.13 -5.22
CA THR A 331 9.68 19.13 -4.24
C THR A 331 10.64 18.52 -3.21
N LEU A 332 10.45 17.24 -2.85
CA LEU A 332 11.22 16.57 -1.81
C LEU A 332 12.58 16.03 -2.30
N GLY A 333 12.94 16.17 -3.58
CA GLY A 333 14.34 16.19 -4.02
C GLY A 333 14.72 15.24 -5.15
N ASP A 334 16.00 15.32 -5.53
CA ASP A 334 16.57 14.80 -6.78
C ASP A 334 16.64 13.26 -6.88
N ASP A 335 16.49 12.55 -5.76
CA ASP A 335 16.60 11.08 -5.68
C ASP A 335 15.24 10.39 -5.90
N ALA A 336 14.33 11.02 -6.65
CA ALA A 336 13.04 10.46 -7.00
C ALA A 336 12.86 10.42 -8.52
N ALA A 337 12.41 9.27 -9.02
CA ALA A 337 12.08 9.09 -10.42
C ALA A 337 10.60 8.72 -10.57
N ILE A 338 9.89 9.49 -11.41
CA ILE A 338 8.48 9.30 -11.70
C ILE A 338 8.33 8.76 -13.11
N PHE A 339 7.50 7.73 -13.26
CA PHE A 339 7.28 7.02 -14.51
C PHE A 339 5.79 6.97 -14.84
N THR A 340 5.47 7.06 -16.13
CA THR A 340 4.10 6.87 -16.64
C THR A 340 3.96 5.63 -17.52
N ASP A 341 5.07 4.97 -17.83
CA ASP A 341 5.15 3.76 -18.63
C ASP A 341 5.86 2.63 -17.87
N ARG A 342 5.49 1.40 -18.20
CA ARG A 342 5.97 0.21 -17.48
C ARG A 342 7.42 -0.13 -17.83
N ASP A 343 7.84 0.08 -19.08
CA ASP A 343 9.14 -0.38 -19.56
C ASP A 343 10.27 0.45 -18.94
N SER A 344 10.15 1.77 -18.95
CA SER A 344 11.12 2.68 -18.34
C SER A 344 11.21 2.47 -16.83
N PHE A 345 10.04 2.30 -16.18
CA PHE A 345 9.98 1.95 -14.75
C PHE A 345 10.72 0.63 -14.48
N THR A 346 10.43 -0.42 -15.25
CA THR A 346 11.02 -1.75 -15.05
C THR A 346 12.54 -1.71 -15.22
N ALA A 347 13.03 -0.99 -16.23
CA ALA A 347 14.45 -0.81 -16.44
C ALA A 347 15.12 -0.07 -15.27
N ALA A 348 14.49 0.97 -14.72
CA ALA A 348 14.99 1.68 -13.55
C ALA A 348 14.94 0.80 -12.28
N LEU A 349 13.85 0.07 -12.08
CA LEU A 349 13.67 -0.85 -10.97
C LEU A 349 14.75 -1.92 -10.95
N ILE A 350 15.02 -2.60 -12.07
CA ILE A 350 16.05 -3.64 -12.14
C ILE A 350 17.42 -3.06 -11.76
N ARG A 351 17.77 -1.87 -12.28
CA ARG A 351 19.03 -1.20 -11.92
C ARG A 351 19.07 -0.84 -10.43
N ALA A 352 17.97 -0.33 -9.88
CA ALA A 352 17.88 0.04 -8.48
C ALA A 352 18.01 -1.19 -7.59
N LEU A 353 17.30 -2.29 -7.86
CA LEU A 353 17.37 -3.52 -7.07
C LEU A 353 18.76 -4.18 -7.11
N ALA A 354 19.46 -4.11 -8.25
CA ALA A 354 20.77 -4.75 -8.42
C ALA A 354 21.93 -3.97 -7.76
N ASN A 355 21.82 -2.64 -7.62
CA ASN A 355 22.94 -1.77 -7.26
C ASN A 355 22.75 -1.07 -5.91
N GLN A 356 22.33 -1.79 -4.87
CA GLN A 356 22.16 -1.21 -3.53
C GLN A 356 23.33 -1.46 -2.58
N PRO A 357 23.74 -0.44 -1.80
CA PRO A 357 24.66 -0.63 -0.69
C PRO A 357 24.12 -1.63 0.34
N MET A 358 25.02 -2.32 1.03
CA MET A 358 24.66 -3.15 2.17
C MET A 358 23.90 -2.33 3.23
N GLY A 359 22.83 -2.90 3.77
CA GLY A 359 21.99 -2.22 4.76
C GLY A 359 20.87 -1.37 4.16
N THR A 360 20.63 -1.46 2.85
CA THR A 360 19.44 -0.89 2.21
C THR A 360 18.20 -1.71 2.53
N HIS A 361 17.09 -1.04 2.82
CA HIS A 361 15.78 -1.65 3.00
C HIS A 361 14.83 -1.20 1.88
N LEU A 362 14.17 -2.16 1.23
CA LEU A 362 13.16 -1.95 0.21
C LEU A 362 11.79 -1.81 0.86
N TYR A 363 11.07 -0.73 0.56
CA TYR A 363 9.68 -0.51 0.94
C TYR A 363 8.82 -0.42 -0.31
N LEU A 364 7.76 -1.20 -0.36
CA LEU A 364 6.95 -1.42 -1.55
C LEU A 364 5.45 -1.29 -1.25
N CYS A 365 4.73 -0.53 -2.08
CA CYS A 365 3.28 -0.44 -1.98
C CYS A 365 2.66 -0.16 -3.35
N GLY A 366 1.62 -0.90 -3.70
CA GLY A 366 0.92 -0.79 -4.98
C GLY A 366 -0.13 -1.89 -5.15
N PRO A 367 -0.63 -2.12 -6.38
CA PRO A 367 -1.47 -3.27 -6.68
C PRO A 367 -0.75 -4.61 -6.42
N THR A 368 -1.46 -5.67 -6.03
CA THR A 368 -0.87 -6.98 -5.69
C THR A 368 0.09 -7.50 -6.76
N SER A 369 -0.36 -7.58 -8.02
CA SER A 369 0.48 -8.08 -9.12
C SER A 369 1.76 -7.27 -9.36
N PHE A 370 1.72 -5.96 -9.08
CA PHE A 370 2.91 -5.12 -9.10
C PHE A 370 3.85 -5.48 -7.95
N MET A 371 3.30 -5.62 -6.73
CA MET A 371 4.13 -5.92 -5.57
C MET A 371 4.77 -7.31 -5.66
N ASP A 372 4.04 -8.29 -6.18
CA ASP A 372 4.54 -9.65 -6.39
C ASP A 372 5.69 -9.67 -7.40
N ASP A 373 5.56 -8.96 -8.52
CA ASP A 373 6.62 -8.84 -9.54
C ASP A 373 7.88 -8.18 -8.96
N VAL A 374 7.74 -7.06 -8.24
CA VAL A 374 8.89 -6.40 -7.60
C VAL A 374 9.54 -7.28 -6.53
N THR A 375 8.73 -7.94 -5.70
CA THR A 375 9.23 -8.82 -4.63
C THR A 375 9.98 -10.02 -5.20
N SER A 376 9.42 -10.67 -6.23
CA SER A 376 10.05 -11.79 -6.94
C SER A 376 11.42 -11.39 -7.49
N ARG A 377 11.51 -10.24 -8.18
CA ARG A 377 12.78 -9.72 -8.70
C ARG A 377 13.79 -9.40 -7.61
N ALA A 378 13.35 -8.86 -6.48
CA ALA A 378 14.22 -8.59 -5.34
C ALA A 378 14.80 -9.91 -4.80
N VAL A 379 13.97 -10.94 -4.65
CA VAL A 379 14.41 -12.29 -4.23
C VAL A 379 15.40 -12.89 -5.22
N ASP A 380 15.12 -12.82 -6.52
CA ASP A 380 16.02 -13.31 -7.58
C ASP A 380 17.40 -12.61 -7.55
N LEU A 381 17.43 -11.34 -7.14
CA LEU A 381 18.65 -10.54 -6.96
C LEU A 381 19.29 -10.72 -5.58
N GLY A 382 18.81 -11.66 -4.76
CA GLY A 382 19.40 -12.03 -3.48
C GLY A 382 19.04 -11.12 -2.31
N TRP A 383 17.96 -10.35 -2.39
CA TRP A 383 17.49 -9.57 -1.26
C TRP A 383 16.98 -10.49 -0.14
N PRO A 384 17.45 -10.32 1.11
CA PRO A 384 16.91 -11.07 2.23
C PRO A 384 15.49 -10.58 2.53
N ALA A 385 14.58 -11.51 2.81
CA ALA A 385 13.18 -11.21 3.12
C ALA A 385 13.02 -10.16 4.25
N SER A 386 13.92 -10.18 5.25
CA SER A 386 13.92 -9.20 6.35
C SER A 386 14.21 -7.74 5.95
N ARG A 387 14.61 -7.50 4.69
CA ARG A 387 14.85 -6.16 4.13
C ARG A 387 13.84 -5.76 3.06
N VAL A 388 12.86 -6.61 2.76
CA VAL A 388 11.76 -6.31 1.84
C VAL A 388 10.50 -6.12 2.65
N HIS A 389 10.00 -4.88 2.65
CA HIS A 389 8.85 -4.45 3.43
C HIS A 389 7.72 -4.14 2.44
N VAL A 390 6.58 -4.81 2.58
CA VAL A 390 5.44 -4.62 1.66
C VAL A 390 4.20 -4.16 2.43
N GLU A 391 3.48 -3.19 1.88
CA GLU A 391 2.18 -2.76 2.38
C GLU A 391 1.07 -3.04 1.35
N HIS A 392 0.10 -3.90 1.68
CA HIS A 392 -1.01 -4.29 0.78
C HIS A 392 -2.30 -3.51 1.07
N PHE A 393 -2.84 -2.74 0.13
CA PHE A 393 -4.11 -2.05 0.33
C PHE A 393 -5.33 -2.96 0.12
N GLY A 394 -6.23 -3.01 1.12
CA GLY A 394 -7.51 -3.71 1.06
C GLY A 394 -7.43 -5.25 1.17
N THR A 395 -8.60 -5.87 1.28
CA THR A 395 -8.80 -7.33 1.19
C THR A 395 -8.92 -7.82 -0.25
N ASP A 396 -9.24 -6.93 -1.21
CA ASP A 396 -9.30 -7.21 -2.65
C ASP A 396 -7.94 -7.62 -3.26
N ALA A 397 -6.88 -7.46 -2.47
CA ALA A 397 -5.56 -8.00 -2.77
C ALA A 397 -5.54 -9.54 -2.74
N PHE A 398 -6.52 -10.16 -2.09
CA PHE A 398 -6.67 -11.61 -1.98
C PHE A 398 -7.76 -12.10 -2.92
N ASP A 399 -7.53 -13.25 -3.54
CA ASP A 399 -8.57 -14.00 -4.26
C ASP A 399 -9.82 -14.17 -3.36
N PRO A 400 -11.06 -14.00 -3.88
CA PRO A 400 -12.27 -14.07 -3.06
C PRO A 400 -12.42 -15.39 -2.29
N GLY A 401 -11.77 -16.47 -2.77
CA GLY A 401 -11.78 -17.79 -2.17
C GLY A 401 -13.12 -18.49 -2.30
N GLU A 402 -13.11 -19.79 -2.07
CA GLU A 402 -14.33 -20.59 -2.02
C GLU A 402 -15.14 -20.28 -0.73
N PRO A 403 -16.47 -20.43 -0.77
CA PRO A 403 -17.30 -20.43 0.43
C PRO A 403 -16.87 -21.53 1.41
N PHE A 404 -17.01 -21.29 2.70
CA PHE A 404 -16.71 -22.28 3.73
C PHE A 404 -17.60 -22.11 4.97
N ASP A 405 -17.80 -23.20 5.71
CA ASP A 405 -18.60 -23.20 6.94
C ASP A 405 -17.77 -22.84 8.17
N VAL A 406 -18.40 -22.14 9.09
CA VAL A 406 -17.82 -21.71 10.36
C VAL A 406 -18.69 -22.24 11.47
N HIS A 407 -18.07 -22.91 12.44
CA HIS A 407 -18.72 -23.31 13.68
C HIS A 407 -18.18 -22.52 14.86
N LEU A 408 -19.07 -21.91 15.63
CA LEU A 408 -18.75 -21.21 16.87
C LEU A 408 -18.92 -22.20 18.02
N SER A 409 -17.83 -22.64 18.61
CA SER A 409 -17.87 -23.71 19.62
C SER A 409 -18.49 -23.28 20.95
N VAL A 410 -18.52 -21.98 21.27
CA VAL A 410 -19.12 -21.49 22.53
C VAL A 410 -20.63 -21.36 22.40
N THR A 411 -21.13 -20.84 21.27
CA THR A 411 -22.58 -20.68 21.05
C THR A 411 -23.24 -21.90 20.40
N GLY A 412 -22.46 -22.74 19.72
CA GLY A 412 -22.93 -23.85 18.90
C GLY A 412 -23.39 -23.43 17.49
N ASP A 413 -23.35 -22.13 17.17
CA ASP A 413 -23.84 -21.62 15.90
C ASP A 413 -23.00 -22.11 14.72
N THR A 414 -23.65 -22.25 13.57
CA THR A 414 -22.97 -22.56 12.30
C THR A 414 -23.47 -21.63 11.21
N PHE A 415 -22.57 -21.15 10.36
CA PHE A 415 -22.91 -20.32 9.22
C PHE A 415 -21.87 -20.44 8.11
N THR A 416 -22.26 -20.11 6.89
CA THR A 416 -21.38 -20.09 5.73
C THR A 416 -20.82 -18.69 5.52
N VAL A 417 -19.50 -18.61 5.30
CA VAL A 417 -18.83 -17.41 4.81
C VAL A 417 -18.78 -17.49 3.29
N GLU A 418 -19.55 -16.62 2.64
CA GLU A 418 -19.64 -16.58 1.18
C GLU A 418 -18.30 -16.19 0.52
N SER A 419 -18.18 -16.51 -0.77
CA SER A 419 -17.05 -16.07 -1.59
C SER A 419 -16.96 -14.54 -1.61
N GLY A 420 -15.77 -13.99 -1.39
CA GLY A 420 -15.55 -12.54 -1.34
C GLY A 420 -15.99 -11.85 -0.04
N VAL A 421 -16.64 -12.56 0.89
CA VAL A 421 -16.95 -12.05 2.23
C VAL A 421 -15.86 -12.48 3.21
N SER A 422 -15.35 -11.54 4.02
CA SER A 422 -14.36 -11.87 5.05
C SER A 422 -15.03 -12.57 6.24
N LEU A 423 -14.30 -13.47 6.92
CA LEU A 423 -14.80 -14.11 8.15
C LEU A 423 -15.15 -13.05 9.22
N LEU A 424 -14.36 -11.99 9.34
CA LEU A 424 -14.65 -10.86 10.23
C LEU A 424 -16.01 -10.24 9.91
N THR A 425 -16.30 -9.95 8.63
CA THR A 425 -17.58 -9.36 8.22
C THR A 425 -18.74 -10.25 8.63
N ALA A 426 -18.66 -11.54 8.32
CA ALA A 426 -19.72 -12.49 8.65
C ALA A 426 -19.93 -12.65 10.17
N LEU A 427 -18.86 -12.56 10.98
CA LEU A 427 -18.96 -12.55 12.44
C LEU A 427 -19.65 -11.28 12.96
N LEU A 428 -19.25 -10.10 12.47
CA LEU A 428 -19.81 -8.81 12.90
C LEU A 428 -21.30 -8.67 12.53
N GLU A 429 -21.70 -9.10 11.34
CA GLU A 429 -23.11 -9.10 10.90
C GLU A 429 -24.01 -9.97 11.78
N ARG A 430 -23.43 -10.95 12.45
CA ARG A 430 -24.12 -11.86 13.39
C ARG A 430 -24.04 -11.38 14.85
N GLY A 431 -23.50 -10.17 15.07
CA GLY A 431 -23.37 -9.58 16.40
C GLY A 431 -22.22 -10.16 17.25
N VAL A 432 -21.31 -10.94 16.65
CA VAL A 432 -20.12 -11.42 17.35
C VAL A 432 -19.09 -10.29 17.39
N ASP A 433 -18.83 -9.76 18.59
CA ASP A 433 -17.85 -8.69 18.78
C ASP A 433 -16.42 -9.26 18.67
N VAL A 434 -15.76 -8.92 17.56
CA VAL A 434 -14.37 -9.28 17.32
C VAL A 434 -13.56 -7.99 17.25
N PRO A 435 -12.54 -7.81 18.11
CA PRO A 435 -11.64 -6.67 18.01
C PRO A 435 -11.07 -6.56 16.59
N ASN A 436 -11.17 -5.40 15.97
CA ASN A 436 -10.66 -5.19 14.62
C ASN A 436 -10.24 -3.75 14.40
N LEU A 437 -9.17 -3.58 13.61
CA LEU A 437 -8.63 -2.26 13.30
C LEU A 437 -8.26 -2.14 11.83
N CYS A 438 -7.14 -2.73 11.40
CA CYS A 438 -6.63 -2.48 10.04
C CYS A 438 -7.43 -3.16 8.92
N ARG A 439 -8.14 -4.25 9.24
CA ARG A 439 -8.85 -5.14 8.29
C ARG A 439 -8.02 -5.60 7.08
N ARG A 440 -6.70 -5.69 7.25
CA ARG A 440 -5.72 -5.99 6.19
C ARG A 440 -4.73 -7.10 6.58
N GLY A 441 -4.97 -7.79 7.70
CA GLY A 441 -4.11 -8.89 8.14
C GLY A 441 -2.72 -8.49 8.65
N VAL A 442 -2.53 -7.24 9.08
CA VAL A 442 -1.21 -6.72 9.48
C VAL A 442 -1.13 -6.24 10.94
N CYS A 443 -2.25 -5.93 11.60
CA CYS A 443 -2.22 -5.34 12.95
C CYS A 443 -2.43 -6.32 14.10
N GLY A 444 -2.86 -7.56 13.81
CA GLY A 444 -3.09 -8.59 14.83
C GLY A 444 -4.40 -8.47 15.63
N GLU A 445 -5.13 -7.36 15.52
CA GLU A 445 -6.33 -7.11 16.33
C GLU A 445 -7.44 -8.14 16.08
N CYS A 446 -7.62 -8.55 14.82
CA CYS A 446 -8.65 -9.49 14.38
C CYS A 446 -8.27 -10.97 14.62
N ARG A 447 -7.40 -11.26 15.61
CA ARG A 447 -6.96 -12.63 15.93
C ARG A 447 -8.09 -13.40 16.58
N VAL A 448 -8.42 -14.56 16.02
CA VAL A 448 -9.40 -15.50 16.57
C VAL A 448 -8.75 -16.86 16.76
N THR A 449 -9.04 -17.51 17.89
CA THR A 449 -8.58 -18.88 18.17
C THR A 449 -9.37 -19.90 17.37
N VAL A 450 -8.67 -20.86 16.76
CA VAL A 450 -9.24 -21.95 15.97
C VAL A 450 -9.20 -23.23 16.79
N GLY A 451 -10.36 -23.89 16.93
CA GLY A 451 -10.49 -25.17 17.61
C GLY A 451 -10.20 -26.37 16.70
N ALA A 452 -10.61 -26.27 15.43
CA ALA A 452 -10.41 -27.30 14.43
C ALA A 452 -10.55 -26.74 13.00
N GLY A 453 -10.01 -27.47 12.02
CA GLY A 453 -10.07 -27.12 10.59
C GLY A 453 -8.76 -26.58 10.05
N GLU A 454 -8.57 -26.68 8.73
CA GLU A 454 -7.38 -26.18 8.06
C GLU A 454 -7.55 -24.71 7.65
N ILE A 455 -6.53 -23.90 7.92
CA ILE A 455 -6.55 -22.45 7.71
C ILE A 455 -5.76 -22.09 6.46
N LEU A 456 -6.38 -21.33 5.56
CA LEU A 456 -5.69 -20.59 4.52
C LEU A 456 -5.26 -19.23 5.08
N HIS A 457 -4.02 -19.18 5.58
CA HIS A 457 -3.42 -17.94 6.09
C HIS A 457 -3.15 -16.95 4.96
N ARG A 458 -3.71 -15.74 5.11
CA ARG A 458 -3.50 -14.62 4.18
C ARG A 458 -2.92 -13.40 4.89
N ASP A 459 -2.68 -13.51 6.19
CA ASP A 459 -2.14 -12.44 7.01
C ASP A 459 -0.61 -12.37 6.94
N LEU A 460 -0.09 -11.18 7.25
CA LEU A 460 1.33 -10.90 7.39
C LEU A 460 1.72 -10.69 8.86
N PHE A 461 0.81 -10.99 9.79
CA PHE A 461 1.01 -10.76 11.22
C PHE A 461 1.56 -12.00 11.91
N LEU A 462 0.94 -13.17 11.70
CA LEU A 462 1.39 -14.41 12.29
C LEU A 462 2.72 -14.84 11.67
N THR A 463 3.64 -15.28 12.53
CA THR A 463 4.89 -15.90 12.08
C THR A 463 4.63 -17.25 11.41
N ASP A 464 5.58 -17.76 10.64
CA ASP A 464 5.43 -19.06 9.98
C ASP A 464 5.19 -20.20 10.99
N ASP A 465 5.83 -20.13 12.17
CA ASP A 465 5.61 -21.08 13.26
C ASP A 465 4.19 -20.98 13.86
N GLU A 466 3.68 -19.75 14.03
CA GLU A 466 2.30 -19.54 14.49
C GLU A 466 1.28 -20.03 13.45
N LYS A 467 1.50 -19.76 12.16
CA LYS A 467 0.67 -20.26 11.06
C LYS A 467 0.69 -21.79 11.00
N ALA A 468 1.86 -22.41 11.15
CA ALA A 468 2.00 -23.86 11.14
C ALA A 468 1.31 -24.54 12.33
N SER A 469 1.13 -23.84 13.46
CA SER A 469 0.42 -24.38 14.62
C SER A 469 -1.09 -24.56 14.38
N GLY A 470 -1.69 -23.77 13.48
CA GLY A 470 -3.11 -23.81 13.17
C GLY A 470 -4.04 -23.39 14.32
N ASP A 471 -3.52 -22.80 15.39
CA ASP A 471 -4.29 -22.49 16.61
C ASP A 471 -5.08 -21.18 16.55
N SER A 472 -4.82 -20.36 15.54
CA SER A 472 -5.42 -19.05 15.40
C SER A 472 -5.31 -18.52 13.98
N LEU A 473 -6.20 -17.59 13.62
CA LEU A 473 -6.21 -16.90 12.34
C LEU A 473 -6.51 -15.42 12.51
N MET A 474 -6.19 -14.64 11.48
CA MET A 474 -6.66 -13.25 11.34
C MET A 474 -7.96 -13.24 10.55
N CYS A 475 -9.11 -13.13 11.21
CA CYS A 475 -10.42 -13.32 10.59
C CYS A 475 -10.76 -12.26 9.53
N CYS A 476 -10.02 -11.15 9.52
CA CYS A 476 -10.19 -10.10 8.52
C CYS A 476 -9.61 -10.42 7.14
N VAL A 477 -8.74 -11.42 7.01
CA VAL A 477 -8.16 -11.80 5.70
C VAL A 477 -8.07 -13.31 5.47
N SER A 478 -7.85 -14.11 6.52
CA SER A 478 -7.67 -15.55 6.40
C SER A 478 -9.00 -16.27 6.17
N ARG A 479 -8.96 -17.41 5.49
CA ARG A 479 -10.12 -18.27 5.16
C ARG A 479 -9.88 -19.70 5.63
N ALA A 480 -10.86 -20.58 5.50
CA ALA A 480 -10.60 -22.02 5.57
C ALA A 480 -9.89 -22.50 4.29
N ALA A 481 -8.96 -23.45 4.42
CA ALA A 481 -8.38 -24.17 3.29
C ALA A 481 -9.25 -25.37 2.88
N GLY A 482 -10.14 -25.83 3.77
CA GLY A 482 -11.14 -26.87 3.52
C GLY A 482 -12.57 -26.34 3.67
N ALA A 483 -13.53 -27.26 3.76
CA ALA A 483 -14.96 -26.91 3.79
C ALA A 483 -15.43 -26.26 5.10
N ARG A 484 -14.70 -26.43 6.22
CA ARG A 484 -15.13 -25.94 7.54
C ARG A 484 -13.96 -25.55 8.45
N VAL A 485 -14.19 -24.52 9.28
CA VAL A 485 -13.34 -24.15 10.42
C VAL A 485 -14.20 -24.01 11.69
N GLU A 486 -13.65 -24.40 12.84
CA GLU A 486 -14.25 -24.21 14.16
C GLU A 486 -13.50 -23.12 14.91
N LEU A 487 -14.22 -22.14 15.46
CA LEU A 487 -13.68 -21.01 16.21
C LEU A 487 -14.05 -21.16 17.68
N ALA A 488 -13.11 -20.80 18.56
CA ALA A 488 -13.33 -20.74 20.01
C ALA A 488 -14.04 -19.42 20.42
N LEU A 489 -15.17 -19.13 19.78
CA LEU A 489 -16.03 -17.96 19.99
C LEU A 489 -17.47 -18.35 20.29
#